data_AF-A0AAV1ASV2-F1
#
_entry.id   AF-A0AAV1ASV2-F1
#
_cell.length_a   1.000
_cell.length_b   1.000
_cell.length_c   1.000
_cell.angle_alpha   90.00
_cell.angle_beta   90.00
_cell.angle_gamma   90.00
#
_symmetry.space_group_name_H-M   'P 1'
#
loop_
_entity.id
_entity.type
_entity.pdbx_description
1 polymer ?
#
loop_
_entity_poly.entity_id
_entity_poly.type
_entity_poly.pdbx_seq_one_letter_code
_entity_poly.pdbx_strand_id
1 'polypeptide(L)'
;MARIEAEDLFEVKVDICQVMAGLHPSGDWMGRGARALDNLRTATGEESLSQLLRMREDLETAGLQSATFWQLANRVPFRADADQHSAT
;
A
#
# COMPACT_ATOMS: atom_id res chain seq x y z
N MET A 1 4.31 23.22 10.35
CA MET A 1 3.07 22.43 10.29
C MET A 1 3.23 21.22 9.37
N ALA A 2 3.91 21.34 8.22
CA ALA A 2 4.19 20.23 7.28
C ALA A 2 4.92 18.97 7.80
N ARG A 3 5.57 19.00 8.99
CA ARG A 3 6.22 17.81 9.56
C ARG A 3 5.22 16.82 10.15
N ILE A 4 4.24 17.34 10.89
CA ILE A 4 3.19 16.54 11.55
C ILE A 4 2.33 15.85 10.49
N GLU A 5 1.97 16.57 9.42
CA GLU A 5 1.20 16.02 8.30
C GLU A 5 1.97 14.92 7.56
N ALA A 6 3.29 15.05 7.41
CA ALA A 6 4.11 14.02 6.77
C ALA A 6 4.28 12.76 7.63
N GLU A 7 4.33 12.91 8.96
CA GLU A 7 4.40 11.79 9.91
C GLU A 7 3.09 10.99 9.92
N ASP A 8 1.94 11.67 10.03
CA ASP A 8 0.61 11.05 9.94
C ASP A 8 0.39 10.32 8.60
N LEU A 9 0.79 10.95 7.48
CA LEU A 9 0.70 10.33 6.16
C LEU A 9 1.57 9.07 6.06
N PHE A 10 2.75 9.07 6.69
CA PHE A 10 3.63 7.90 6.70
C PHE A 10 3.02 6.77 7.54
N GLU A 11 2.50 7.06 8.74
CA GLU A 11 1.87 6.07 9.60
C GLU A 11 0.68 5.40 8.92
N VAL A 12 -0.22 6.17 8.31
CA VAL A 12 -1.39 5.60 7.62
C VAL A 12 -0.97 4.77 6.40
N LYS A 13 0.07 5.18 5.66
CA LYS A 13 0.60 4.38 4.54
C LYS A 13 1.18 3.05 5.00
N VAL A 14 1.90 3.04 6.12
CA VAL A 14 2.46 1.80 6.71
C VAL A 14 1.34 0.87 7.15
N ASP A 15 0.32 1.40 7.82
CA ASP A 15 -0.82 0.63 8.29
C ASP A 15 -1.55 -0.07 7.12
N ILE A 16 -1.84 0.66 6.04
CA ILE A 16 -2.42 0.10 4.81
C ILE A 16 -1.54 -1.00 4.21
N CYS A 17 -0.21 -0.78 4.14
CA CYS A 17 0.72 -1.78 3.63
C CYS A 17 0.75 -3.04 4.50
N GLN A 18 0.60 -2.90 5.82
CA GLN A 18 0.60 -4.02 6.75
C GLN A 18 -0.69 -4.85 6.65
N VAL A 19 -1.85 -4.20 6.57
CA VAL A 19 -3.14 -4.86 6.29
C VAL A 19 -3.05 -5.61 4.96
N MET A 20 -2.51 -4.97 3.93
CA MET A 20 -2.36 -5.55 2.61
C MET A 20 -1.34 -6.69 2.54
N ALA A 21 -0.28 -6.65 3.34
CA ALA A 21 0.63 -7.77 3.48
C ALA A 21 -0.06 -9.02 4.06
N GLY A 22 -1.06 -8.83 4.94
CA GLY A 22 -1.91 -9.90 5.43
C GLY A 22 -2.88 -10.44 4.38
N LEU A 23 -3.49 -9.57 3.57
CA LEU A 23 -4.47 -9.95 2.55
C LEU A 23 -3.83 -10.50 1.26
N HIS A 24 -2.69 -9.95 0.86
CA HIS A 24 -1.95 -10.31 -0.35
C HIS A 24 -0.47 -10.56 -0.02
N PRO A 25 -0.15 -11.68 0.65
CA PRO A 25 1.22 -12.01 1.07
C PRO A 25 2.19 -12.18 -0.10
N SER A 26 1.67 -12.45 -1.31
CA SER A 26 2.45 -12.54 -2.55
C SER A 26 2.91 -11.18 -3.08
N GLY A 27 2.42 -10.05 -2.56
CA GLY A 27 2.83 -8.71 -2.97
C GLY A 27 4.02 -8.19 -2.17
N ASP A 28 4.91 -7.43 -2.81
CA ASP A 28 6.00 -6.74 -2.13
C ASP A 28 5.51 -5.46 -1.43
N TRP A 29 4.64 -5.60 -0.43
CA TRP A 29 4.05 -4.47 0.31
C TRP A 29 5.07 -3.74 1.18
N MET A 30 6.01 -4.47 1.79
CA MET A 30 7.04 -3.88 2.65
C MET A 30 8.12 -3.13 1.85
N GLY A 31 8.42 -3.51 0.61
CA GLY A 31 9.40 -2.84 -0.24
C GLY A 31 8.79 -1.85 -1.25
N ARG A 32 7.60 -2.14 -1.78
CA ARG A 32 6.98 -1.39 -2.88
C ARG A 32 5.54 -0.94 -2.60
N GLY A 33 4.93 -1.35 -1.49
CA GLY A 33 3.57 -0.95 -1.11
C GLY A 33 3.44 0.57 -0.95
N ALA A 34 4.38 1.20 -0.25
CA ALA A 34 4.42 2.66 -0.11
C ALA A 34 4.50 3.38 -1.46
N ARG A 35 5.22 2.80 -2.44
CA ARG A 35 5.34 3.34 -3.80
C ARG A 35 4.08 3.11 -4.64
N ALA A 36 3.33 2.05 -4.39
CA ALA A 36 2.02 1.83 -5.01
C ALA A 36 1.00 2.88 -4.56
N LEU A 37 1.01 3.22 -3.26
CA LEU A 37 0.23 4.34 -2.70
C LEU A 37 0.70 5.69 -3.27
N ASP A 38 2.01 5.93 -3.39
CA ASP A 38 2.53 7.18 -3.97
C ASP A 38 2.16 7.37 -5.46
N ASN A 39 2.10 6.28 -6.22
CA ASN A 39 1.71 6.26 -7.64
C ASN A 39 0.21 6.46 -7.89
N LEU A 40 -0.61 6.54 -6.83
CA LEU A 40 -2.04 6.84 -6.92
C LEU A 40 -2.34 8.34 -7.05
N ARG A 41 -1.30 9.18 -7.00
CA ARG A 41 -1.34 10.63 -7.25
C ARG A 41 -2.18 10.98 -8.49
N THR A 42 -3.33 11.60 -8.24
CA THR A 42 -4.02 12.45 -9.21
C THR A 42 -3.20 13.75 -9.40
N ALA A 43 -3.39 14.43 -10.52
CA ALA A 43 -2.53 15.49 -11.06
C ALA A 43 -2.21 16.69 -10.11
N THR A 44 -2.83 16.79 -8.94
CA THR A 44 -2.60 17.84 -7.94
C THR A 44 -1.52 17.48 -6.91
N GLY A 45 -1.05 16.23 -6.88
CA GLY A 45 0.19 15.88 -6.17
C GLY A 45 0.08 15.70 -4.65
N GLU A 46 -1.11 15.69 -4.05
CA GLU A 46 -1.28 15.33 -2.63
C GLU A 46 -2.38 14.29 -2.50
N GLU A 47 -2.02 13.08 -2.11
CA GLU A 47 -3.02 12.14 -1.59
C GLU A 47 -3.40 12.66 -0.21
N SER A 48 -4.54 13.33 -0.12
CA SER A 48 -5.02 13.86 1.16
C SER A 48 -5.14 12.73 2.18
N LEU A 49 -4.71 12.97 3.42
CA LEU A 49 -4.78 12.01 4.53
C LEU A 49 -6.17 11.35 4.63
N SER A 50 -7.23 12.11 4.34
CA SER A 50 -8.61 11.65 4.26
C SER A 50 -8.85 10.53 3.24
N GLN A 51 -8.15 10.56 2.09
CA GLN A 51 -8.24 9.52 1.06
C GLN A 51 -7.56 8.23 1.52
N LEU A 52 -6.38 8.32 2.15
CA LEU A 52 -5.70 7.17 2.75
C LEU A 52 -6.55 6.54 3.86
N LEU A 53 -7.13 7.36 4.75
CA LEU A 53 -8.03 6.86 5.79
C LEU A 53 -9.27 6.16 5.21
N ARG A 54 -9.86 6.71 4.14
CA ARG A 54 -10.99 6.06 3.46
C ARG A 54 -10.61 4.74 2.80
N MET A 55 -9.42 4.65 2.21
CA MET A 55 -8.88 3.41 1.65
C MET A 55 -8.65 2.36 2.74
N ARG A 56 -8.12 2.80 3.89
CA ARG A 56 -7.93 1.94 5.06
C ARG A 56 -9.27 1.42 5.58
N GLU A 57 -10.26 2.29 5.73
CA GLU A 57 -11.61 1.89 6.18
C GLU A 57 -12.27 0.90 5.20
N ASP A 58 -12.12 1.09 3.89
CA ASP A 58 -12.61 0.17 2.85
C ASP A 58 -11.91 -1.20 2.94
N LEU A 59 -10.60 -1.22 3.21
CA LEU A 59 -9.83 -2.44 3.45
C LEU A 59 -10.20 -3.13 4.77
N GLU A 60 -10.43 -2.39 5.85
CA GLU A 60 -10.87 -2.95 7.13
C GLU A 60 -12.30 -3.51 7.03
N THR A 61 -13.18 -2.85 6.27
CA THR A 61 -14.60 -3.24 6.13
C THR A 61 -14.78 -4.40 5.16
N ALA A 62 -14.17 -4.34 3.98
CA ALA A 62 -14.41 -5.28 2.89
C ALA A 62 -13.21 -6.20 2.59
N GLY A 63 -12.02 -5.90 3.08
CA GLY A 63 -10.82 -6.73 2.91
C GLY A 63 -10.53 -7.04 1.44
N LEU A 64 -10.60 -8.32 1.08
CA LEU A 64 -10.39 -8.83 -0.29
C LEU A 64 -11.50 -8.42 -1.29
N GLN A 65 -12.68 -8.04 -0.79
CA GLN A 65 -13.79 -7.59 -1.63
C GLN A 65 -13.76 -6.07 -1.88
N SER A 66 -12.81 -5.37 -1.26
CA SER A 66 -12.69 -3.93 -1.37
C SER A 66 -12.18 -3.53 -2.76
N ALA A 67 -12.68 -2.42 -3.30
CA ALA A 67 -12.18 -1.92 -4.58
C ALA A 67 -10.73 -1.47 -4.44
N THR A 68 -10.39 -0.94 -3.26
CA THR A 68 -9.04 -0.54 -2.86
C THR A 68 -8.06 -1.71 -2.93
N PHE A 69 -8.49 -2.91 -2.53
CA PHE A 69 -7.68 -4.12 -2.58
C PHE A 69 -7.23 -4.42 -4.01
N TRP A 70 -8.19 -4.53 -4.94
CA TRP A 70 -7.90 -4.84 -6.34
C TRP A 70 -7.09 -3.75 -7.03
N GLN A 71 -7.34 -2.48 -6.70
CA GLN A 71 -6.56 -1.37 -7.23
C GLN A 71 -5.09 -1.46 -6.84
N LEU A 72 -4.80 -1.67 -5.56
CA LEU A 72 -3.42 -1.72 -5.07
C LEU A 72 -2.74 -3.05 -5.42
N ALA A 73 -3.46 -4.18 -5.37
CA ALA A 73 -2.92 -5.49 -5.76
C ALA A 73 -2.47 -5.54 -7.22
N ASN A 74 -3.15 -4.83 -8.13
CA ASN A 74 -2.72 -4.73 -9.53
C ASN A 74 -1.49 -3.81 -9.72
N ARG A 75 -1.16 -2.96 -8.74
CA ARG A 75 -0.03 -2.02 -8.80
C ARG A 75 1.21 -2.53 -8.08
N VAL A 76 1.05 -3.28 -7.01
CA VAL A 76 2.17 -3.89 -6.29
C VAL A 76 2.62 -5.12 -7.06
N PRO A 77 3.85 -5.12 -7.59
CA PRO A 77 4.36 -6.31 -8.24
C PRO A 77 4.49 -7.43 -7.21
N PHE A 78 4.33 -8.67 -7.69
CA PHE A 78 4.57 -9.83 -6.87
C PHE A 78 5.98 -9.76 -6.28
N ARG A 79 6.08 -10.15 -5.02
CA ARG A 79 7.33 -10.40 -4.34
C ARG A 79 8.02 -11.45 -5.20
N ALA A 80 9.04 -11.05 -5.94
CA ALA A 80 9.86 -12.01 -6.66
C ALA A 80 10.47 -12.88 -5.57
N ASP A 81 10.06 -14.14 -5.50
CA ASP A 81 10.77 -15.16 -4.74
C ASP A 81 12.23 -15.03 -5.16
N ALA A 82 13.05 -14.47 -4.27
CA ALA A 82 14.49 -14.47 -4.38
C ALA A 82 14.97 -15.88 -4.06
N ASP A 83 14.54 -16.85 -4.88
CA ASP A 83 15.06 -18.21 -4.88
C ASP A 83 15.26 -18.64 -6.34
N GLN A 84 16.18 -17.94 -6.99
CA GLN A 84 16.91 -18.47 -8.13
C GLN A 84 18.40 -18.24 -7.87
N HIS A 85 19.09 -19.36 -7.62
CA HIS A 85 20.55 -19.54 -7.50
C HIS A 85 21.14 -19.58 -6.08
N SER A 86 20.98 -20.72 -5.41
CA SER A 86 22.14 -21.35 -4.78
C SER A 86 22.50 -22.61 -5.54
N ALA A 87 23.21 -22.43 -6.66
CA ALA A 87 23.98 -23.49 -7.28
C ALA A 87 25.37 -23.47 -6.63
N THR A 88 25.74 -24.54 -5.93
CA THR A 88 27.13 -24.93 -5.68
C THR A 88 27.20 -26.44 -5.57
#